data_AF-A0ABC8WAG6-F1
#
_entry.id   AF-A0ABC8WAG6-F1
#
_cell.length_a   1.000
_cell.length_b   1.000
_cell.length_c   1.000
_cell.angle_alpha   90.00
_cell.angle_beta   90.00
_cell.angle_gamma   90.00
#
_symmetry.space_group_name_H-M   'P 1'
#
loop_
_entity.id
_entity.type
_entity.pdbx_description
1 polymer ?
#
loop_
_entity_poly.entity_id
_entity_poly.type
_entity_poly.pdbx_seq_one_letter_code
_entity_poly.pdbx_strand_id
1 'polypeptide(L)'
;MQGSTSNGTTGRRRHVRVVSRLVVRPDPPAPETIHLTPWDLRMLSLDYIQKGVLIPKPGGGELHRQPAVVIVEHLASALARALGRFHPFAGRLVVDERAAGDDKSITVSLRCTGEVAEFVHAAAPGVTAANIAGSMHYIPRDLVASLFALNGLARADAASESENGGGSRRCSPRSVPGPAPVAAAADGVCAAHRVGCRGRVKSLPLAGYVGNAVVPCRATATAGEVVGNGLGWAARLLNRAVAAASGEAALVGESVTRWVREPRLAYNADLLGGVAVVGTGSSPRFDVYGNDFGWGKPVAVRSGAGNKLDGKTSVFEGRGGGGALGLEVCLAPETLARLVADGEFMDAVTEP
;
A
#
# COMPACT_ATOMS: atom_id res chain seq x y z
N MET A 1 -19.08 -10.42 -51.31
CA MET A 1 -18.57 -9.05 -51.12
C MET A 1 -18.87 -8.62 -49.70
N GLN A 2 -17.79 -8.35 -48.97
CA GLN A 2 -17.58 -7.78 -47.64
C GLN A 2 -18.79 -7.48 -46.75
N GLY A 3 -18.81 -8.15 -45.60
CA GLY A 3 -19.53 -7.74 -44.40
C GLY A 3 -18.81 -6.60 -43.69
N SER A 4 -19.59 -5.65 -43.17
CA SER A 4 -19.11 -4.56 -42.33
C SER A 4 -19.03 -5.04 -40.88
N THR A 5 -17.84 -5.39 -40.43
CA THR A 5 -17.51 -5.56 -39.02
C THR A 5 -17.37 -4.16 -38.39
N SER A 6 -18.36 -3.77 -37.60
CA SER A 6 -18.23 -2.62 -36.70
C SER A 6 -17.22 -2.97 -35.59
N ASN A 7 -16.00 -2.47 -35.71
CA ASN A 7 -15.02 -2.47 -34.63
C ASN A 7 -15.51 -1.59 -33.48
N GLY A 8 -16.24 -2.20 -32.56
CA GLY A 8 -16.56 -1.62 -31.26
C GLY A 8 -15.34 -1.67 -30.35
N THR A 9 -14.38 -0.77 -30.55
CA THR A 9 -13.45 -0.41 -29.47
C THR A 9 -14.27 0.30 -28.40
N THR A 10 -14.70 -0.46 -27.39
CA THR A 10 -15.25 0.09 -26.15
C THR A 10 -14.19 0.98 -25.51
N GLY A 11 -14.24 2.28 -25.84
CA GLY A 11 -13.40 3.29 -25.25
C GLY A 11 -13.59 3.26 -23.74
N ARG A 12 -12.55 2.85 -23.01
CA ARG A 12 -12.54 2.85 -21.55
C ARG A 12 -12.93 4.25 -21.07
N ARG A 13 -14.13 4.41 -20.50
CA ARG A 13 -14.61 5.72 -20.01
C ARG A 13 -13.60 6.23 -18.99
N ARG A 14 -12.97 7.37 -19.29
CA ARG A 14 -12.07 8.03 -18.34
C ARG A 14 -12.94 8.74 -17.30
N HIS A 15 -13.09 8.14 -16.12
CA HIS A 15 -13.83 8.74 -15.01
C HIS A 15 -13.14 10.00 -14.46
N VAL A 16 -11.80 10.06 -14.56
CA VAL A 16 -10.95 11.12 -14.01
C VAL A 16 -10.21 11.81 -15.15
N ARG A 17 -10.24 13.14 -15.14
CA ARG A 17 -9.52 14.03 -16.07
C ARG A 17 -8.54 14.88 -15.28
N VAL A 18 -7.26 14.77 -15.61
CA VAL A 18 -6.23 15.66 -15.06
C VAL A 18 -6.48 17.09 -15.56
N VAL A 19 -6.51 18.03 -14.63
CA VAL A 19 -6.72 19.46 -14.88
C VAL A 19 -5.38 20.19 -14.90
N SER A 20 -4.53 19.94 -13.91
CA SER A 20 -3.19 20.52 -13.84
C SER A 20 -2.24 19.61 -13.06
N ARG A 21 -0.93 19.84 -13.26
CA ARG A 21 0.15 19.23 -12.50
C ARG A 21 1.01 20.34 -11.93
N LEU A 22 1.38 20.19 -10.67
CA LEU A 22 2.30 21.09 -10.00
C LEU A 22 3.47 20.29 -9.45
N VAL A 23 4.58 20.97 -9.33
CA VAL A 23 5.81 20.43 -8.77
C VAL A 23 6.01 21.12 -7.43
N VAL A 24 5.82 20.38 -6.34
CA VAL A 24 5.91 20.87 -4.98
C VAL A 24 7.32 20.68 -4.47
N ARG A 25 7.94 21.77 -4.02
CA ARG A 25 9.27 21.75 -3.41
C ARG A 25 9.13 21.84 -1.90
N PRO A 26 9.76 20.95 -1.12
CA PRO A 26 9.86 21.12 0.32
C PRO A 26 10.72 22.34 0.65
N ASP A 27 10.45 22.97 1.79
CA ASP A 27 11.43 23.87 2.41
C ASP A 27 12.68 23.03 2.77
N PRO A 28 13.88 23.37 2.27
CA PRO A 28 15.00 22.43 2.29
C PRO A 28 15.70 22.39 3.66
N PRO A 29 15.83 21.22 4.31
CA PRO A 29 16.91 20.97 5.25
C PRO A 29 18.24 20.74 4.50
N ALA A 30 19.34 20.57 5.23
CA ALA A 30 20.63 20.21 4.62
C ALA A 30 20.49 18.90 3.82
N PRO A 31 21.14 18.76 2.65
CA PRO A 31 21.10 17.53 1.88
C PRO A 31 21.55 16.32 2.73
N GLU A 32 20.79 15.24 2.65
CA GLU A 32 21.06 14.00 3.38
C GLU A 32 20.99 12.80 2.44
N THR A 33 21.86 11.80 2.68
CA THR A 33 21.74 10.49 2.03
C THR A 33 21.42 9.45 3.09
N ILE A 34 20.28 8.78 2.92
CA ILE A 34 19.77 7.79 3.85
C ILE A 34 20.01 6.40 3.27
N HIS A 35 20.76 5.57 3.99
CA HIS A 35 20.96 4.18 3.61
C HIS A 35 19.73 3.34 3.97
N LEU A 36 19.29 2.52 3.01
CA LEU A 36 18.14 1.66 3.18
C LEU A 36 18.50 0.45 4.06
N THR A 37 17.60 0.08 4.98
CA THR A 37 17.75 -1.13 5.78
C THR A 37 17.41 -2.38 4.97
N PRO A 38 17.79 -3.59 5.42
CA PRO A 38 17.30 -4.83 4.83
C PRO A 38 15.76 -4.93 4.73
N TRP A 39 15.01 -4.32 5.66
CA TRP A 39 13.55 -4.26 5.59
C TRP A 39 13.05 -3.36 4.46
N ASP A 40 13.75 -2.25 4.20
CA ASP A 40 13.47 -1.35 3.09
C ASP A 40 13.77 -2.01 1.75
N LEU A 41 14.99 -2.55 1.61
CA LEU A 41 15.48 -3.19 0.39
C LEU A 41 14.58 -4.34 -0.03
N ARG A 42 14.16 -5.19 0.93
CA ARG A 42 13.26 -6.32 0.68
C ARG A 42 11.96 -5.91 -0.02
N MET A 43 11.48 -4.68 0.16
CA MET A 43 10.18 -4.27 -0.38
C MET A 43 10.25 -3.49 -1.69
N LEU A 44 11.43 -3.25 -2.25
CA LEU A 44 11.60 -2.45 -3.47
C LEU A 44 10.84 -2.99 -4.70
N SER A 45 10.65 -4.31 -4.79
CA SER A 45 9.94 -4.95 -5.91
C SER A 45 8.41 -5.04 -5.72
N LEU A 46 7.87 -4.55 -4.61
CA LEU A 46 6.43 -4.49 -4.40
C LEU A 46 5.82 -3.29 -5.14
N ASP A 47 4.56 -3.44 -5.52
CA ASP A 47 3.79 -2.34 -6.11
C ASP A 47 3.73 -1.15 -5.15
N TYR A 48 3.64 0.04 -5.74
CA TYR A 48 3.52 1.27 -4.99
C TYR A 48 2.22 1.27 -4.16
N ILE A 49 2.37 1.31 -2.83
CA ILE A 49 1.22 1.34 -1.92
C ILE A 49 0.57 2.70 -2.03
N GLN A 50 -0.68 2.69 -2.48
CA GLN A 50 -1.51 3.89 -2.56
C GLN A 50 -2.72 3.73 -1.64
N LYS A 51 -2.96 4.74 -0.80
CA LYS A 51 -4.14 4.87 0.07
C LYS A 51 -4.71 6.28 -0.15
N GLY A 52 -6.01 6.36 -0.34
CA GLY A 52 -6.73 7.62 -0.54
C GLY A 52 -7.79 7.79 0.54
N VAL A 53 -7.87 9.00 1.09
CA VAL A 53 -8.97 9.43 1.96
C VAL A 53 -9.92 10.29 1.14
N LEU A 54 -11.22 10.03 1.28
CA LEU A 54 -12.26 10.81 0.62
C LEU A 54 -12.78 11.85 1.60
N ILE A 55 -12.47 13.11 1.35
CA ILE A 55 -12.85 14.23 2.22
C ILE A 55 -14.04 14.96 1.59
N PRO A 56 -15.06 15.36 2.38
CA PRO A 56 -16.17 16.14 1.87
C PRO A 56 -15.69 17.46 1.26
N LYS A 57 -16.46 18.00 0.31
CA LYS A 57 -16.21 19.35 -0.18
C LYS A 57 -16.41 20.35 0.96
N PRO A 58 -15.70 21.49 0.96
CA PRO A 58 -15.95 22.56 1.93
C PRO A 58 -17.44 22.94 1.95
N GLY A 59 -18.09 22.79 3.10
CA GLY A 59 -19.48 23.22 3.32
C GLY A 59 -19.61 24.75 3.23
N GLY A 60 -20.85 25.24 3.04
CA GLY A 60 -21.26 26.61 2.61
C GLY A 60 -20.78 27.86 3.38
N GLY A 61 -19.63 27.83 4.07
CA GLY A 61 -18.92 29.02 4.58
C GLY A 61 -18.05 29.70 3.52
N GLU A 62 -17.23 30.69 3.91
CA GLU A 62 -16.36 31.47 3.00
C GLU A 62 -15.46 30.61 2.10
N LEU A 63 -15.05 29.43 2.58
CA LEU A 63 -14.24 28.46 1.84
C LEU A 63 -14.97 27.80 0.66
N HIS A 64 -16.31 27.72 0.71
CA HIS A 64 -17.15 27.21 -0.39
C HIS A 64 -17.15 28.13 -1.61
N ARG A 65 -16.91 29.43 -1.40
CA ARG A 65 -16.82 30.43 -2.48
C ARG A 65 -15.41 30.53 -3.07
N GLN A 66 -14.42 29.86 -2.49
CA GLN A 66 -13.07 29.91 -3.01
C GLN A 66 -12.99 29.14 -4.34
N PRO A 67 -12.39 29.74 -5.38
CA PRO A 67 -12.08 29.03 -6.61
C PRO A 67 -11.25 27.77 -6.33
N ALA A 68 -11.48 26.70 -7.08
CA ALA A 68 -10.73 25.45 -6.94
C ALA A 68 -9.20 25.65 -7.01
N VAL A 69 -8.74 26.67 -7.73
CA VAL A 69 -7.32 27.05 -7.79
C VAL A 69 -6.75 27.41 -6.41
N VAL A 70 -7.49 28.15 -5.59
CA VAL A 70 -7.03 28.55 -4.24
C VAL A 70 -6.91 27.32 -3.33
N ILE A 71 -7.86 26.38 -3.43
CA ILE A 71 -7.81 25.11 -2.70
C ILE A 71 -6.56 24.30 -3.10
N VAL A 72 -6.30 24.20 -4.41
CA VAL A 72 -5.12 23.48 -4.95
C VAL A 72 -3.82 24.11 -4.47
N GLU A 73 -3.71 25.45 -4.50
CA GLU A 73 -2.53 26.18 -4.01
C GLU A 73 -2.32 25.97 -2.51
N HIS A 74 -3.38 26.05 -1.70
CA HIS A 74 -3.30 25.78 -0.26
C HIS A 74 -2.86 24.34 0.04
N LEU A 75 -3.40 23.34 -0.67
CA LEU A 75 -2.99 21.95 -0.52
C LEU A 75 -1.53 21.72 -0.94
N ALA A 76 -1.10 22.31 -2.06
CA ALA A 76 0.28 22.23 -2.52
C ALA A 76 1.25 22.87 -1.51
N SER A 77 0.88 24.02 -0.94
CA SER A 77 1.64 24.71 0.11
C SER A 77 1.70 23.90 1.41
N ALA A 78 0.58 23.28 1.80
CA ALA A 78 0.54 22.38 2.96
C ALA A 78 1.42 21.14 2.75
N LEU A 79 1.41 20.56 1.54
CA LEU A 79 2.29 19.47 1.17
C LEU A 79 3.76 19.88 1.22
N ALA A 80 4.13 21.06 0.73
CA ALA A 80 5.50 21.59 0.83
C ALA A 80 6.01 21.64 2.28
N ARG A 81 5.21 22.20 3.19
CA ARG A 81 5.55 22.25 4.63
C ARG A 81 5.64 20.86 5.26
N ALA A 82 4.73 19.95 4.89
CA ALA A 82 4.76 18.58 5.38
C ALA A 82 6.03 17.86 4.91
N LEU A 83 6.40 18.00 3.64
CA LEU A 83 7.62 17.44 3.08
C LEU A 83 8.88 18.10 3.66
N GLY A 84 8.84 19.37 4.08
CA GLY A 84 9.94 19.98 4.84
C GLY A 84 10.17 19.30 6.20
N ARG A 85 9.11 18.84 6.87
CA ARG A 85 9.19 18.12 8.16
C ARG A 85 9.49 16.62 8.00
N PHE A 86 8.99 16.02 6.93
CA PHE A 86 9.18 14.61 6.59
C PHE A 86 9.95 14.46 5.29
N HIS A 87 11.12 15.11 5.26
CA HIS A 87 11.97 15.24 4.08
C HIS A 87 12.31 13.93 3.36
N PRO A 88 12.48 12.77 4.02
CA PRO A 88 12.72 11.52 3.31
C PRO A 88 11.61 11.14 2.32
N PHE A 89 10.36 11.59 2.50
CA PHE A 89 9.29 11.31 1.52
C PHE A 89 9.42 12.11 0.22
N ALA A 90 10.26 13.15 0.20
CA ALA A 90 10.62 13.89 -1.02
C ALA A 90 11.89 13.34 -1.69
N GLY A 91 12.60 12.39 -1.06
CA GLY A 91 13.84 11.84 -1.58
C GLY A 91 13.67 11.00 -2.85
N ARG A 92 14.77 10.74 -3.54
CA ARG A 92 14.85 9.82 -4.68
C ARG A 92 15.73 8.63 -4.38
N LEU A 93 15.32 7.48 -4.89
CA LEU A 93 16.15 6.29 -4.83
C LEU A 93 17.31 6.47 -5.81
N VAL A 94 18.52 6.25 -5.34
CA VAL A 94 19.73 6.28 -6.14
C VAL A 94 20.41 4.93 -6.05
N VAL A 95 20.82 4.42 -7.20
CA VAL A 95 21.54 3.16 -7.33
C VAL A 95 22.97 3.47 -7.76
N ASP A 96 23.92 3.05 -6.93
CA ASP A 96 25.35 3.10 -7.23
C ASP A 96 25.88 1.67 -7.37
N GLU A 97 26.41 1.34 -8.54
CA GLU A 97 27.10 0.08 -8.78
C GLU A 97 28.60 0.25 -8.56
N ARG A 98 29.21 -0.62 -7.76
CA ARG A 98 30.67 -0.68 -7.60
C ARG A 98 31.18 -2.03 -8.03
N ALA A 99 32.11 -2.03 -8.98
CA ALA A 99 32.90 -3.19 -9.34
C ALA A 99 34.29 -3.05 -8.69
N ALA A 100 34.67 -4.01 -7.85
CA ALA A 100 36.01 -4.12 -7.30
C ALA A 100 36.55 -5.53 -7.63
N GLY A 101 37.35 -5.64 -8.70
CA GLY A 101 37.74 -6.94 -9.24
C GLY A 101 36.53 -7.70 -9.80
N ASP A 102 36.39 -8.98 -9.43
CA ASP A 102 35.24 -9.81 -9.81
C ASP A 102 33.98 -9.54 -8.97
N ASP A 103 34.10 -8.81 -7.86
CA ASP A 103 32.99 -8.50 -6.97
C ASP A 103 32.20 -7.28 -7.48
N LYS A 104 30.91 -7.50 -7.74
CA LYS A 104 29.94 -6.45 -8.06
C LYS A 104 29.02 -6.23 -6.88
N SER A 105 28.96 -5.00 -6.40
CA SER A 105 28.05 -4.59 -5.34
C SER A 105 27.12 -3.49 -5.83
N ILE A 106 25.87 -3.53 -5.36
CA ILE A 106 24.84 -2.52 -5.63
C ILE A 106 24.51 -1.85 -4.32
N THR A 107 24.65 -0.54 -4.26
CA THR A 107 24.19 0.27 -3.13
C THR A 107 22.93 1.01 -3.56
N VAL A 108 21.85 0.82 -2.81
CA VAL A 108 20.61 1.60 -2.98
C VAL A 108 20.46 2.53 -1.79
N SER A 109 20.35 3.83 -2.05
CA SER A 109 20.19 4.86 -1.04
C SER A 109 19.05 5.81 -1.40
N LEU A 110 18.56 6.55 -0.43
CA LEU A 110 17.58 7.60 -0.61
C LEU A 110 18.28 8.96 -0.49
N ARG A 111 18.41 9.65 -1.62
CA ARG A 111 19.01 10.98 -1.70
C ARG A 111 17.92 12.02 -1.46
N CYS A 112 18.09 12.81 -0.40
CA CYS A 112 17.15 13.84 0.00
C CYS A 112 17.81 15.20 -0.21
N THR A 113 17.63 15.78 -1.39
CA THR A 113 18.27 17.04 -1.85
C THR A 113 17.27 18.20 -1.96
N GLY A 114 16.07 18.04 -1.39
CA GLY A 114 14.97 19.01 -1.59
C GLY A 114 14.29 18.86 -2.96
N GLU A 115 14.44 17.68 -3.57
CA GLU A 115 13.77 17.32 -4.80
C GLU A 115 12.24 17.29 -4.66
N VAL A 116 11.58 17.26 -5.81
CA VAL A 116 10.20 17.71 -5.93
C VAL A 116 9.19 16.58 -5.78
N ALA A 117 8.00 16.87 -5.27
CA ALA A 117 6.86 15.98 -5.31
C ALA A 117 5.88 16.42 -6.40
N GLU A 118 5.39 15.48 -7.21
CA GLU A 118 4.31 15.79 -8.17
C GLU A 118 2.98 15.91 -7.42
N PHE A 119 2.27 17.02 -7.63
CA PHE A 119 0.92 17.25 -7.16
C PHE A 119 -0.02 17.27 -8.37
N VAL A 120 -0.94 16.32 -8.44
CA VAL A 120 -1.89 16.18 -9.55
C VAL A 120 -3.26 16.67 -9.13
N HIS A 121 -3.74 17.74 -9.77
CA HIS A 121 -5.12 18.18 -9.65
C HIS A 121 -5.94 17.57 -10.78
N ALA A 122 -6.98 16.83 -10.41
CA ALA A 122 -7.88 16.17 -11.34
C ALA A 122 -9.35 16.39 -10.99
N ALA A 123 -10.21 16.29 -11.99
CA ALA A 123 -11.65 16.40 -11.87
C ALA A 123 -12.33 15.12 -12.37
N ALA A 124 -13.40 14.71 -11.71
CA ALA A 124 -14.23 13.57 -12.11
C ALA A 124 -15.71 14.03 -12.22
N PRO A 125 -16.10 14.66 -13.35
CA PRO A 125 -17.47 15.14 -13.53
C PRO A 125 -18.48 14.00 -13.40
N GLY A 126 -19.55 14.21 -12.62
CA GLY A 126 -20.57 13.20 -12.39
C GLY A 126 -20.21 12.10 -11.38
N VAL A 127 -19.01 12.15 -10.78
CA VAL A 127 -18.63 11.26 -9.68
C VAL A 127 -18.92 11.94 -8.35
N THR A 128 -19.66 11.25 -7.49
CA THR A 128 -19.98 11.68 -6.12
C THR A 128 -19.24 10.82 -5.10
N ALA A 129 -19.16 11.29 -3.85
CA ALA A 129 -18.62 10.50 -2.77
C ALA A 129 -19.40 9.18 -2.56
N ALA A 130 -20.72 9.21 -2.74
CA ALA A 130 -21.57 8.03 -2.67
C ALA A 130 -21.23 6.99 -3.75
N ASN A 131 -20.77 7.39 -4.94
CA ASN A 131 -20.33 6.42 -5.96
C ASN A 131 -19.06 5.65 -5.54
N ILE A 132 -18.25 6.20 -4.63
CA ILE A 132 -17.01 5.57 -4.14
C ILE A 132 -17.25 4.81 -2.82
N ALA A 133 -18.11 5.37 -1.97
CA ALA A 133 -18.30 4.97 -0.58
C ALA A 133 -19.62 4.25 -0.28
N GLY A 134 -20.66 4.51 -1.07
CA GLY A 134 -22.05 4.17 -0.71
C GLY A 134 -22.49 2.74 -1.00
N SER A 135 -21.61 1.89 -1.51
CA SER A 135 -21.91 0.46 -1.71
C SER A 135 -21.19 -0.35 -0.66
N MET A 136 -21.95 -1.13 0.12
CA MET A 136 -21.42 -2.06 1.11
C MET A 136 -20.71 -3.24 0.44
N HIS A 137 -21.29 -3.78 -0.64
CA HIS A 137 -20.86 -5.05 -1.21
C HIS A 137 -19.82 -4.91 -2.32
N TYR A 138 -19.89 -3.82 -3.10
CA TYR A 138 -19.10 -3.68 -4.32
C TYR A 138 -18.47 -2.30 -4.45
N ILE A 139 -17.14 -2.27 -4.41
CA ILE A 139 -16.35 -1.09 -4.73
C ILE A 139 -16.16 -1.04 -6.25
N PRO A 140 -16.54 0.05 -6.95
CA PRO A 140 -16.40 0.13 -8.40
C PRO A 140 -14.91 0.21 -8.80
N ARG A 141 -14.36 -0.95 -9.18
CA ARG A 141 -12.92 -1.14 -9.43
C ARG A 141 -12.35 -0.12 -10.41
N ASP A 142 -12.99 0.07 -11.56
CA ASP A 142 -12.47 0.98 -12.60
C ASP A 142 -12.49 2.44 -12.16
N LEU A 143 -13.55 2.87 -11.47
CA LEU A 143 -13.65 4.21 -10.91
C LEU A 143 -12.56 4.43 -9.84
N VAL A 144 -12.48 3.55 -8.84
CA VAL A 144 -11.52 3.69 -7.74
C VAL A 144 -10.08 3.59 -8.25
N ALA A 145 -9.78 2.65 -9.15
CA ALA A 145 -8.45 2.56 -9.75
C ALA A 145 -8.06 3.84 -10.49
N SER A 146 -9.00 4.49 -11.19
CA SER A 146 -8.72 5.74 -11.92
C SER A 146 -8.35 6.93 -11.04
N LEU A 147 -8.59 6.87 -9.72
CA LEU A 147 -8.18 7.90 -8.74
C LEU A 147 -6.70 7.79 -8.35
N PHE A 148 -6.01 6.71 -8.74
CA PHE A 148 -4.65 6.39 -8.33
C PHE A 148 -3.69 6.45 -9.52
N ALA A 149 -2.74 7.40 -9.49
CA ALA A 149 -1.86 7.69 -10.62
C ALA A 149 -0.72 6.67 -10.80
N LEU A 150 -0.36 5.93 -9.74
CA LEU A 150 0.82 5.04 -9.73
C LEU A 150 0.45 3.55 -9.83
N ASN A 151 -0.72 3.24 -10.39
CA ASN A 151 -1.13 1.84 -10.56
C ASN A 151 -0.15 1.10 -11.49
N GLY A 152 0.30 -0.07 -11.05
CA GLY A 152 1.21 -0.93 -11.82
C GLY A 152 2.69 -0.51 -11.78
N LEU A 153 3.03 0.53 -11.02
CA LEU A 153 4.43 0.91 -10.79
C LEU A 153 4.98 0.20 -9.56
N ALA A 154 6.17 -0.40 -9.70
CA ALA A 154 6.95 -0.91 -8.58
C ALA A 154 7.70 0.23 -7.88
N ARG A 155 8.09 0.05 -6.62
CA ARG A 155 8.85 1.09 -5.89
C ARG A 155 10.23 1.32 -6.49
N ALA A 156 10.86 0.26 -7.01
CA ALA A 156 12.13 0.34 -7.70
C ALA A 156 12.08 1.19 -8.99
N ASP A 157 10.90 1.34 -9.62
CA ASP A 157 10.74 2.18 -10.82
C ASP A 157 10.98 3.68 -10.52
N ALA A 158 10.97 4.07 -9.25
CA ALA A 158 11.31 5.42 -8.80
C ALA A 158 12.82 5.64 -8.63
N ALA A 159 13.66 4.65 -8.91
CA ALA A 159 15.11 4.78 -8.84
C ALA A 159 15.69 5.53 -10.04
N SER A 160 16.49 6.55 -9.76
CA SER A 160 17.33 7.25 -10.73
C SER A 160 18.74 6.66 -10.73
N GLU A 161 19.34 6.50 -11.91
CA GLU A 161 20.77 6.21 -12.05
C GLU A 161 21.61 7.44 -11.68
N SER A 162 22.81 7.24 -11.12
CA SER A 162 23.76 8.32 -10.83
C SER A 162 24.25 8.98 -12.13
N GLU A 163 24.38 10.31 -12.17
CA GLU A 163 24.75 11.09 -13.37
C GLU A 163 26.16 10.78 -13.92
N ASN A 164 26.97 9.99 -13.21
CA ASN A 164 28.29 9.58 -13.67
C ASN A 164 28.25 8.24 -14.43
N GLY A 165 27.91 8.33 -15.73
CA GLY A 165 28.45 7.42 -16.74
C GLY A 165 27.47 6.42 -17.37
N GLY A 166 27.02 6.75 -18.59
CA GLY A 166 26.92 5.77 -19.68
C GLY A 166 25.64 4.95 -19.80
N GLY A 167 24.62 5.56 -20.41
CA GLY A 167 23.58 4.88 -21.18
C GLY A 167 22.48 4.23 -20.35
N SER A 168 21.26 4.80 -20.43
CA SER A 168 20.03 4.25 -19.89
C SER A 168 19.91 2.75 -20.19
N ARG A 169 20.26 1.93 -19.21
CA ARG A 169 19.91 0.51 -19.20
C ARG A 169 18.82 0.37 -18.18
N ARG A 170 17.60 0.69 -18.63
CA ARG A 170 16.34 0.25 -18.02
C ARG A 170 16.57 -1.19 -17.56
N CYS A 171 16.75 -1.42 -16.26
CA CYS A 171 16.81 -2.75 -15.70
C CYS A 171 15.46 -3.39 -16.02
N SER A 172 15.40 -4.09 -17.16
CA SER A 172 14.25 -4.93 -17.46
C SER A 172 14.27 -5.97 -16.35
N PRO A 173 13.25 -6.04 -15.50
CA PRO A 173 13.20 -7.11 -14.51
C PRO A 173 13.14 -8.39 -15.32
N ARG A 174 14.26 -9.10 -15.44
CA ARG A 174 14.19 -10.53 -15.70
C ARG A 174 13.39 -11.05 -14.53
N SER A 175 12.21 -11.57 -14.82
CA SER A 175 11.44 -12.39 -13.91
C SER A 175 12.34 -13.55 -13.48
N VAL A 176 13.11 -13.34 -12.42
CA VAL A 176 13.76 -14.43 -11.71
C VAL A 176 12.59 -15.20 -11.11
N PRO A 177 12.42 -16.49 -11.45
CA PRO A 177 11.38 -17.29 -10.83
C PRO A 177 11.53 -17.16 -9.31
N GLY A 178 10.50 -16.62 -8.65
CA GLY A 178 10.42 -16.70 -7.20
C GLY A 178 10.55 -18.17 -6.79
N PRO A 179 11.06 -18.47 -5.57
CA PRO A 179 11.02 -19.83 -5.08
C PRO A 179 9.58 -20.34 -5.15
N ALA A 180 9.42 -21.64 -5.42
CA ALA A 180 8.12 -22.28 -5.33
C ALA A 180 7.45 -21.84 -4.00
N PRO A 181 6.16 -21.47 -4.03
CA PRO A 181 5.46 -21.13 -2.80
C PRO A 181 5.72 -22.24 -1.79
N VAL A 182 5.90 -21.86 -0.51
CA VAL A 182 5.85 -22.87 0.56
C VAL A 182 4.52 -23.55 0.36
N ALA A 183 4.55 -24.81 -0.11
CA ALA A 183 3.34 -25.53 -0.44
C ALA A 183 2.50 -25.56 0.83
N ALA A 184 1.44 -24.76 0.86
CA ALA A 184 0.33 -25.11 1.70
C ALA A 184 -0.05 -26.53 1.26
N ALA A 185 -0.26 -27.43 2.23
CA ALA A 185 -0.90 -28.70 1.92
C ALA A 185 -2.16 -28.41 1.05
N ALA A 186 -2.58 -29.34 0.20
CA ALA A 186 -3.68 -29.11 -0.74
C ALA A 186 -4.97 -28.56 -0.06
N ASP A 187 -5.13 -28.79 1.26
CA ASP A 187 -6.25 -28.32 2.10
C ASP A 187 -5.87 -27.25 3.15
N GLY A 188 -4.66 -26.71 3.08
CA GLY A 188 -4.09 -25.76 4.04
C GLY A 188 -4.54 -24.32 3.78
N VAL A 189 -5.19 -23.70 4.77
CA VAL A 189 -5.45 -22.26 4.85
C VAL A 189 -4.31 -21.57 5.58
N CYS A 190 -3.78 -20.50 4.98
CA CYS A 190 -2.75 -19.67 5.60
C CYS A 190 -3.31 -18.28 5.91
N ALA A 191 -3.19 -17.84 7.16
CA ALA A 191 -3.49 -16.49 7.57
C ALA A 191 -2.19 -15.67 7.65
N ALA A 192 -2.04 -14.68 6.76
CA ALA A 192 -0.85 -13.85 6.66
C ALA A 192 -1.08 -12.44 7.22
N HIS A 193 -0.22 -12.03 8.15
CA HIS A 193 -0.26 -10.73 8.82
C HIS A 193 1.09 -10.01 8.68
N ARG A 194 1.10 -8.71 8.99
CA ARG A 194 2.33 -7.94 9.17
C ARG A 194 2.40 -7.44 10.60
N VAL A 195 3.52 -7.68 11.27
CA VAL A 195 3.77 -7.18 12.63
C VAL A 195 4.68 -5.97 12.53
N GLY A 196 4.24 -4.83 13.08
CA GLY A 196 5.06 -3.62 13.15
C GLY A 196 6.18 -3.78 14.19
N CYS A 197 7.41 -3.49 13.79
CA CYS A 197 8.60 -3.68 14.64
C CYS A 197 8.94 -2.42 15.45
N ARG A 198 8.38 -1.26 15.09
CA ARG A 198 8.55 -0.02 15.87
C ARG A 198 8.03 -0.23 17.29
N GLY A 199 8.87 0.07 18.27
CA GLY A 199 8.62 -0.15 19.70
C GLY A 199 8.88 -1.58 20.19
N ARG A 200 9.19 -2.53 19.29
CA ARG A 200 9.57 -3.92 19.64
C ARG A 200 11.06 -4.18 19.52
N VAL A 201 11.73 -3.50 18.59
CA VAL A 201 13.19 -3.56 18.41
C VAL A 201 13.79 -2.33 19.07
N LYS A 202 14.61 -2.52 20.11
CA LYS A 202 15.18 -1.42 20.90
C LYS A 202 16.29 -0.70 20.15
N SER A 203 16.99 -1.40 19.27
CA SER A 203 18.04 -0.82 18.41
C SER A 203 17.51 0.01 17.25
N LEU A 204 16.20 -0.04 16.97
CA LEU A 204 15.60 0.83 15.96
C LEU A 204 15.47 2.26 16.51
N PRO A 205 16.00 3.28 15.83
CA PRO A 205 15.77 4.65 16.21
C PRO A 205 14.28 4.98 16.05
N LEU A 206 13.53 5.01 17.15
CA LEU A 206 12.08 5.20 17.13
C LEU A 206 11.69 6.63 16.72
N ALA A 207 12.53 7.61 17.06
CA ALA A 207 12.34 8.99 16.64
C ALA A 207 12.86 9.16 15.21
N GLY A 208 11.98 9.53 14.28
CA GLY A 208 12.35 9.92 12.93
C GLY A 208 12.55 8.79 11.90
N TYR A 209 12.59 7.51 12.28
CA TYR A 209 12.66 6.43 11.30
C TYR A 209 11.34 6.25 10.53
N VAL A 210 11.31 6.76 9.31
CA VAL A 210 10.16 6.74 8.40
C VAL A 210 10.18 5.56 7.41
N GLY A 211 11.22 4.74 7.43
CA GLY A 211 11.35 3.56 6.56
C GLY A 211 10.44 2.38 6.95
N ASN A 212 10.73 1.22 6.40
CA ASN A 212 9.95 0.01 6.63
C ASN A 212 10.40 -0.73 7.89
N ALA A 213 9.47 -0.96 8.81
CA ALA A 213 9.72 -1.73 10.03
C ALA A 213 8.56 -2.70 10.27
N VAL A 214 8.43 -3.69 9.39
CA VAL A 214 7.41 -4.73 9.47
C VAL A 214 8.00 -6.09 9.11
N VAL A 215 7.52 -7.15 9.77
CA VAL A 215 7.86 -8.53 9.40
C VAL A 215 6.62 -9.32 9.01
N PRO A 216 6.75 -10.33 8.13
CA PRO A 216 5.68 -11.29 7.90
C PRO A 216 5.41 -12.11 9.17
N CYS A 217 4.13 -12.32 9.47
CA CYS A 217 3.65 -13.30 10.44
C CYS A 217 2.67 -14.21 9.71
N ARG A 218 2.83 -15.53 9.84
CA ARG A 218 1.96 -16.51 9.20
C ARG A 218 1.48 -17.51 10.24
N ALA A 219 0.21 -17.87 10.14
CA ALA A 219 -0.40 -18.99 10.84
C ALA A 219 -1.00 -19.92 9.80
N THR A 220 -0.77 -21.23 9.96
CA THR A 220 -1.26 -22.25 9.02
C THR A 220 -2.17 -23.21 9.77
N ALA A 221 -3.30 -23.55 9.16
CA ALA A 221 -4.26 -24.55 9.60
C ALA A 221 -4.98 -25.13 8.38
N THR A 222 -5.74 -26.19 8.50
CA THR A 222 -6.66 -26.64 7.45
C THR A 222 -7.98 -25.86 7.54
N ALA A 223 -8.74 -25.80 6.43
CA ALA A 223 -10.09 -25.22 6.46
C ALA A 223 -10.99 -25.95 7.49
N GLY A 224 -10.87 -27.27 7.58
CA GLY A 224 -11.61 -28.09 8.55
C GLY A 224 -11.27 -27.78 10.00
N GLU A 225 -10.00 -27.52 10.32
CA GLU A 225 -9.60 -27.09 11.68
C GLU A 225 -10.13 -25.70 12.03
N VAL A 226 -10.11 -24.75 11.09
CA VAL A 226 -10.61 -23.39 11.31
C VAL A 226 -12.11 -23.41 11.58
N VAL A 227 -12.88 -24.12 10.76
CA VAL A 227 -14.35 -24.24 10.91
C VAL A 227 -14.71 -25.11 12.11
N GLY A 228 -14.04 -26.24 12.30
CA GLY A 228 -14.37 -27.24 13.33
C GLY A 228 -14.01 -26.82 14.77
N ASN A 229 -12.94 -26.04 14.96
CA ASN A 229 -12.51 -25.59 16.30
C ASN A 229 -13.03 -24.20 16.69
N GLY A 230 -13.67 -23.49 15.75
CA GLY A 230 -14.29 -22.18 15.98
C GLY A 230 -13.34 -20.99 16.14
N LEU A 231 -13.92 -19.79 16.24
CA LEU A 231 -13.22 -18.50 16.22
C LEU A 231 -12.19 -18.34 17.34
N GLY A 232 -12.50 -18.83 18.56
CA GLY A 232 -11.59 -18.71 19.71
C GLY A 232 -10.29 -19.49 19.52
N TRP A 233 -10.35 -20.64 18.87
CA TRP A 233 -9.16 -21.42 18.51
C TRP A 233 -8.35 -20.72 17.42
N ALA A 234 -9.00 -20.23 16.35
CA ALA A 234 -8.35 -19.49 15.27
C ALA A 234 -7.65 -18.21 15.79
N ALA A 235 -8.31 -17.46 16.67
CA ALA A 235 -7.74 -16.28 17.32
C ALA A 235 -6.51 -16.62 18.17
N ARG A 236 -6.54 -17.75 18.89
CA ARG A 236 -5.40 -18.23 19.69
C ARG A 236 -4.23 -18.65 18.80
N LEU A 237 -4.50 -19.31 17.67
CA LEU A 237 -3.47 -19.67 16.69
C LEU A 237 -2.77 -18.43 16.15
N LEU A 238 -3.55 -17.41 15.75
CA LEU A 238 -3.01 -16.12 15.32
C LEU A 238 -2.20 -15.41 16.41
N ASN A 239 -2.71 -15.40 17.64
CA ASN A 239 -2.02 -14.79 18.77
C ASN A 239 -0.65 -15.44 19.04
N ARG A 240 -0.57 -16.77 19.01
CA ARG A 240 0.69 -17.51 19.14
C ARG A 240 1.67 -17.17 18.01
N ALA A 241 1.19 -17.12 16.77
CA ALA A 241 2.02 -16.75 15.62
C ALA A 241 2.56 -15.32 15.74
N VAL A 242 1.74 -14.37 16.21
CA VAL A 242 2.18 -12.98 16.46
C VAL A 242 3.19 -12.92 17.60
N ALA A 243 2.97 -13.63 18.71
CA ALA A 243 3.89 -13.66 19.83
C ALA A 243 5.27 -14.21 19.42
N ALA A 244 5.30 -15.31 18.65
CA ALA A 244 6.52 -15.87 18.10
C ALA A 244 7.25 -14.91 17.15
N ALA A 245 6.50 -14.21 16.29
CA ALA A 245 7.06 -13.25 15.34
C ALA A 245 7.41 -11.88 15.94
N SER A 246 7.06 -11.60 17.20
CA SER A 246 7.25 -10.29 17.84
C SER A 246 8.51 -10.18 18.70
N GLY A 247 9.20 -11.29 18.97
CA GLY A 247 10.43 -11.27 19.78
C GLY A 247 11.59 -10.58 19.06
N GLU A 248 12.31 -9.71 19.75
CA GLU A 248 13.44 -8.95 19.16
C GLU A 248 14.50 -9.86 18.52
N ALA A 249 14.79 -11.01 19.12
CA ALA A 249 15.71 -12.01 18.56
C ALA A 249 15.22 -12.58 17.21
N ALA A 250 13.92 -12.84 17.06
CA ALA A 250 13.35 -13.28 15.78
C ALA A 250 13.34 -12.14 14.75
N LEU A 251 13.01 -10.92 15.18
CA LEU A 251 12.96 -9.73 14.33
C LEU A 251 14.33 -9.33 13.79
N VAL A 252 15.35 -9.27 14.65
CA VAL A 252 16.70 -8.82 14.31
C VAL A 252 17.55 -10.00 13.84
N GLY A 253 17.65 -11.05 14.63
CA GLY A 253 18.55 -12.18 14.38
C GLY A 253 18.13 -13.04 13.19
N GLU A 254 16.87 -13.49 13.15
CA GLU A 254 16.44 -14.40 12.08
C GLU A 254 16.05 -13.68 10.79
N SER A 255 15.42 -12.50 10.87
CA SER A 255 14.99 -11.81 9.64
C SER A 255 16.09 -10.95 9.02
N VAL A 256 16.79 -10.11 9.80
CA VAL A 256 17.75 -9.15 9.24
C VAL A 256 19.07 -9.84 8.92
N THR A 257 19.65 -10.60 9.87
CA THR A 257 20.92 -11.30 9.62
C THR A 257 20.81 -12.34 8.50
N ARG A 258 19.68 -13.06 8.41
CA ARG A 258 19.44 -13.96 7.28
C ARG A 258 19.39 -13.22 5.96
N TRP A 259 18.71 -12.08 5.90
CA TRP A 259 18.62 -11.30 4.67
C TRP A 259 19.99 -10.79 4.22
N VAL A 260 20.87 -10.40 5.16
CA VAL A 260 22.25 -10.00 4.81
C VAL A 260 23.05 -11.16 4.22
N ARG A 261 22.87 -12.40 4.72
CA ARG A 261 23.54 -13.60 4.18
C ARG A 261 22.93 -14.06 2.85
N GLU A 262 21.62 -13.89 2.70
CA GLU A 262 20.85 -14.34 1.55
C GLU A 262 19.79 -13.28 1.17
N PRO A 263 20.19 -12.23 0.43
CA PRO A 263 19.31 -11.12 0.12
C PRO A 263 18.22 -11.58 -0.86
N ARG A 264 16.96 -11.43 -0.43
CA ARG A 264 15.78 -11.76 -1.25
C ARG A 264 14.79 -10.61 -1.24
N LEU A 265 14.43 -10.14 -2.44
CA LEU A 265 13.35 -9.19 -2.64
C LEU A 265 12.01 -9.89 -2.49
N ALA A 266 11.00 -9.15 -2.05
CA ALA A 266 9.62 -9.61 -1.98
C ALA A 266 8.84 -9.12 -3.20
N TYR A 267 8.05 -10.02 -3.77
CA TYR A 267 7.15 -9.74 -4.89
C TYR A 267 5.69 -9.88 -4.44
N ASN A 268 4.75 -9.29 -5.19
CA ASN A 268 3.32 -9.39 -4.86
C ASN A 268 2.84 -10.85 -4.80
N ALA A 269 3.38 -11.72 -5.65
CA ALA A 269 3.13 -13.16 -5.63
C ALA A 269 3.53 -13.79 -4.27
N ASP A 270 4.57 -13.30 -3.61
CA ASP A 270 5.02 -13.81 -2.31
C ASP A 270 4.12 -13.36 -1.14
N LEU A 271 3.34 -12.29 -1.34
CA LEU A 271 2.50 -11.71 -0.29
C LEU A 271 1.37 -12.66 0.12
N LEU A 272 0.82 -13.40 -0.83
CA LEU A 272 -0.31 -14.33 -0.66
C LEU A 272 -0.08 -15.67 -1.37
N GLY A 273 1.19 -16.07 -1.56
CA GLY A 273 1.62 -17.14 -2.47
C GLY A 273 1.02 -18.53 -2.21
N GLY A 274 -0.19 -18.77 -2.71
CA GLY A 274 -0.86 -20.07 -2.76
C GLY A 274 -2.38 -19.94 -2.92
N VAL A 275 -3.03 -21.02 -3.38
CA VAL A 275 -4.48 -21.18 -3.26
C VAL A 275 -4.81 -21.28 -1.75
N ALA A 276 -5.79 -20.53 -1.26
CA ALA A 276 -6.23 -20.48 0.15
C ALA A 276 -5.38 -19.67 1.16
N VAL A 277 -4.87 -18.48 0.78
CA VAL A 277 -4.27 -17.53 1.72
C VAL A 277 -5.21 -16.34 2.00
N VAL A 278 -5.50 -16.07 3.27
CA VAL A 278 -6.15 -14.83 3.72
C VAL A 278 -5.09 -13.91 4.31
N GLY A 279 -4.90 -12.74 3.72
CA GLY A 279 -3.88 -11.81 4.18
C GLY A 279 -4.44 -10.49 4.67
N THR A 280 -4.12 -10.09 5.89
CA THR A 280 -4.48 -8.77 6.40
C THR A 280 -3.33 -7.77 6.23
N GLY A 281 -3.67 -6.51 6.03
CA GLY A 281 -2.73 -5.39 5.97
C GLY A 281 -3.38 -4.13 6.51
N SER A 282 -2.60 -3.06 6.64
CA SER A 282 -2.99 -1.86 7.40
C SER A 282 -3.21 -2.21 8.89
N SER A 283 -3.73 -1.25 9.67
CA SER A 283 -4.05 -1.45 11.08
C SER A 283 -5.20 -0.53 11.47
N PRO A 284 -6.14 -0.99 12.31
CA PRO A 284 -7.17 -0.12 12.85
C PRO A 284 -6.63 0.92 13.85
N ARG A 285 -5.34 0.84 14.20
CA ARG A 285 -4.66 1.85 15.01
C ARG A 285 -4.20 3.06 14.19
N PHE A 286 -4.28 2.99 12.87
CA PHE A 286 -3.92 4.12 12.01
C PHE A 286 -5.13 5.05 11.90
N ASP A 287 -4.97 6.25 12.41
CA ASP A 287 -5.98 7.30 12.38
C ASP A 287 -6.14 7.85 10.96
N VAL A 288 -6.89 7.11 10.14
CA VAL A 288 -7.20 7.51 8.76
C VAL A 288 -8.32 8.55 8.72
N TYR A 289 -9.19 8.61 9.74
CA TYR A 289 -10.34 9.51 9.81
C TYR A 289 -10.08 10.83 10.57
N GLY A 290 -8.91 10.99 11.19
CA GLY A 290 -8.44 12.23 11.80
C GLY A 290 -7.88 13.25 10.81
N ASN A 291 -7.78 12.89 9.52
CA ASN A 291 -7.33 13.79 8.45
C ASN A 291 -8.43 14.82 8.10
N ASP A 292 -8.52 15.90 8.87
CA ASP A 292 -9.45 17.01 8.63
C ASP A 292 -8.69 18.28 8.19
N PHE A 293 -8.96 18.73 6.96
CA PHE A 293 -8.38 19.96 6.39
C PHE A 293 -9.21 21.21 6.71
N GLY A 294 -10.17 21.11 7.63
CA GLY A 294 -11.20 22.12 7.89
C GLY A 294 -12.44 21.95 7.01
N TRP A 295 -12.52 20.87 6.24
CA TRP A 295 -13.67 20.54 5.38
C TRP A 295 -14.59 19.51 6.02
N GLY A 296 -14.17 18.94 7.16
CA GLY A 296 -14.79 17.82 7.83
C GLY A 296 -13.94 16.56 7.69
N LYS A 297 -14.20 15.60 8.57
CA LYS A 297 -13.52 14.31 8.59
C LYS A 297 -13.74 13.53 7.27
N PRO A 298 -12.80 12.65 6.90
CA PRO A 298 -12.99 11.77 5.76
C PRO A 298 -14.27 10.94 5.89
N VAL A 299 -14.94 10.72 4.77
CA VAL A 299 -16.16 9.91 4.68
C VAL A 299 -15.89 8.48 4.25
N ALA A 300 -14.72 8.20 3.66
CA ALA A 300 -14.28 6.85 3.30
C ALA A 300 -12.77 6.77 3.08
N VAL A 301 -12.24 5.55 3.08
CA VAL A 301 -10.85 5.23 2.72
C VAL A 301 -10.85 4.17 1.62
N ARG A 302 -9.99 4.33 0.62
CA ARG A 302 -9.81 3.35 -0.46
C ARG A 302 -8.33 3.09 -0.71
N SER A 303 -8.02 1.89 -1.21
CA SER A 303 -6.66 1.56 -1.62
C SER A 303 -6.52 1.40 -3.12
N GLY A 304 -5.32 1.73 -3.63
CA GLY A 304 -4.98 1.57 -5.04
C GLY A 304 -4.70 0.12 -5.44
N ALA A 305 -4.46 -0.10 -6.73
CA ALA A 305 -4.41 -1.43 -7.33
C ALA A 305 -3.36 -2.37 -6.71
N GLY A 306 -2.21 -1.84 -6.28
CA GLY A 306 -1.14 -2.63 -5.64
C GLY A 306 -1.54 -3.29 -4.32
N ASN A 307 -2.70 -2.95 -3.74
CA ASN A 307 -3.27 -3.62 -2.57
C ASN A 307 -4.48 -4.52 -2.90
N LYS A 308 -4.77 -4.76 -4.19
CA LYS A 308 -5.94 -5.51 -4.66
C LYS A 308 -5.55 -6.90 -5.13
N LEU A 309 -5.28 -7.78 -4.16
CA LEU A 309 -5.00 -9.20 -4.41
C LEU A 309 -6.16 -10.05 -3.86
N ASP A 310 -6.47 -11.16 -4.51
CA ASP A 310 -7.47 -12.12 -4.00
C ASP A 310 -7.06 -12.64 -2.62
N GLY A 311 -8.01 -12.73 -1.69
CA GLY A 311 -7.78 -13.06 -0.28
C GLY A 311 -7.19 -11.92 0.56
N LYS A 312 -7.00 -10.71 0.01
CA LYS A 312 -6.46 -9.57 0.76
C LYS A 312 -7.56 -8.79 1.48
N THR A 313 -7.36 -8.55 2.77
CA THR A 313 -8.17 -7.62 3.56
C THR A 313 -7.31 -6.45 4.05
N SER A 314 -7.73 -5.22 3.75
CA SER A 314 -7.18 -4.01 4.38
C SER A 314 -8.06 -3.60 5.54
N VAL A 315 -7.45 -3.42 6.72
CA VAL A 315 -8.15 -3.06 7.97
C VAL A 315 -7.90 -1.60 8.31
N PHE A 316 -8.97 -0.88 8.63
CA PHE A 316 -8.96 0.51 9.05
C PHE A 316 -9.74 0.66 10.36
N GLU A 317 -9.54 1.79 11.04
CA GLU A 317 -10.48 2.22 12.08
C GLU A 317 -11.88 2.37 11.46
N GLY A 318 -12.94 2.08 12.22
CA GLY A 318 -14.32 2.31 11.79
C GLY A 318 -14.69 3.78 11.87
N ARG A 319 -15.45 4.28 10.89
CA ARG A 319 -15.83 5.69 10.77
C ARG A 319 -16.61 6.22 11.98
N GLY A 320 -17.45 5.38 12.59
CA GLY A 320 -18.27 5.73 13.76
C GLY A 320 -17.51 5.84 15.07
N GLY A 321 -16.20 5.53 15.10
CA GLY A 321 -15.42 5.43 16.33
C GLY A 321 -15.86 4.23 17.18
N GLY A 322 -15.59 4.29 18.49
CA GLY A 322 -16.07 3.28 19.45
C GLY A 322 -15.45 1.88 19.31
N GLY A 323 -14.30 1.77 18.65
CA GLY A 323 -13.64 0.47 18.40
C GLY A 323 -14.18 -0.30 17.20
N ALA A 324 -15.08 0.29 16.41
CA ALA A 324 -15.50 -0.28 15.14
C ALA A 324 -14.32 -0.45 14.16
N LEU A 325 -14.45 -1.38 13.21
CA LEU A 325 -13.43 -1.67 12.20
C LEU A 325 -14.01 -1.47 10.80
N GLY A 326 -13.25 -0.80 9.93
CA GLY A 326 -13.54 -0.75 8.50
C GLY A 326 -12.74 -1.81 7.76
N LEU A 327 -13.42 -2.67 6.98
CA LEU A 327 -12.77 -3.72 6.19
C LEU A 327 -12.95 -3.44 4.70
N GLU A 328 -11.82 -3.46 3.97
CA GLU A 328 -11.82 -3.49 2.52
C GLU A 328 -11.28 -4.84 2.06
N VAL A 329 -12.19 -5.72 1.64
CA VAL A 329 -11.94 -7.12 1.31
C VAL A 329 -11.85 -7.28 -0.22
N CYS A 330 -10.79 -7.91 -0.70
CA CYS A 330 -10.56 -8.20 -2.12
C CYS A 330 -10.65 -9.71 -2.34
N LEU A 331 -11.67 -10.14 -3.07
CA LEU A 331 -11.93 -11.55 -3.35
C LEU A 331 -12.26 -11.73 -4.84
N ALA A 332 -12.02 -12.94 -5.35
CA ALA A 332 -12.59 -13.39 -6.61
C ALA A 332 -14.13 -13.20 -6.60
N PRO A 333 -14.76 -12.85 -7.74
CA PRO A 333 -16.19 -12.55 -7.80
C PRO A 333 -17.09 -13.64 -7.20
N GLU A 334 -16.78 -14.90 -7.48
CA GLU A 334 -17.55 -16.06 -7.01
C GLU A 334 -17.44 -16.22 -5.49
N THR A 335 -16.24 -16.01 -4.94
CA THR A 335 -16.00 -16.06 -3.49
C THR A 335 -16.68 -14.90 -2.78
N LEU A 336 -16.65 -13.69 -3.36
CA LEU A 336 -17.34 -12.52 -2.82
C LEU A 336 -18.85 -12.72 -2.82
N ALA A 337 -19.42 -13.24 -3.91
CA ALA A 337 -20.85 -13.52 -4.00
C ALA A 337 -21.31 -14.52 -2.93
N ARG A 338 -20.49 -15.56 -2.67
CA ARG A 338 -20.76 -16.52 -1.58
C ARG A 338 -20.66 -15.88 -0.20
N LEU A 339 -19.65 -15.04 0.04
CA LEU A 339 -19.47 -14.36 1.33
C LEU A 339 -20.61 -13.38 1.63
N VAL A 340 -21.10 -12.65 0.62
CA VAL A 340 -22.23 -11.71 0.77
C VAL A 340 -23.56 -12.45 0.97
N ALA A 341 -23.69 -13.69 0.47
CA ALA A 341 -24.87 -14.52 0.69
C ALA A 341 -24.84 -15.29 2.03
N ASP A 342 -23.72 -15.25 2.76
CA ASP A 342 -23.53 -15.96 4.02
C ASP A 342 -24.15 -15.17 5.18
N GLY A 343 -25.22 -15.71 5.77
CA GLY A 343 -25.96 -15.05 6.84
C GLY A 343 -25.14 -14.87 8.12
N GLU A 344 -24.31 -15.85 8.49
CA GLU A 344 -23.47 -15.77 9.69
C GLU A 344 -22.45 -14.62 9.58
N PHE A 345 -21.83 -14.48 8.41
CA PHE A 345 -20.92 -13.38 8.14
C PHE A 345 -21.65 -12.04 8.09
N MET A 346 -22.78 -11.97 7.38
CA MET A 346 -23.53 -10.73 7.20
C MET A 346 -24.16 -10.21 8.50
N ASP A 347 -24.53 -11.10 9.43
CA ASP A 347 -24.98 -10.73 10.78
C ASP A 347 -23.87 -10.08 11.63
N ALA A 348 -22.60 -10.31 11.28
CA ALA A 348 -21.44 -9.77 11.99
C ALA A 348 -20.90 -8.46 11.39
N VAL A 349 -21.45 -7.98 10.25
CA VAL A 349 -21.00 -6.75 9.57
C VAL A 349 -22.15 -5.77 9.40
N THR A 350 -21.84 -4.47 9.43
CA THR A 350 -22.82 -3.39 9.24
C THR A 350 -22.51 -2.59 7.99
N GLU A 351 -23.53 -1.93 7.44
CA GLU A 351 -23.34 -0.98 6.34
C GLU A 351 -22.38 0.18 6.74
N PRO A 352 -21.60 0.74 5.79
CA PRO A 352 -20.57 1.76 6.05
C PRO A 352 -21.05 3.16 6.47
#